data_AF-A0A7C2KVL5-F1
#
_entry.id   AF-A0A7C2KVL5-F1
#
_cell.length_a   1.000
_cell.length_b   1.000
_cell.length_c   1.000
_cell.angle_alpha   90.00
_cell.angle_beta   90.00
_cell.angle_gamma   90.00
#
_symmetry.space_group_name_H-M   'P 1'
#
loop_
_entity.id
_entity.type
_entity.pdbx_description
1 polymer ?
#
loop_
_entity_poly.entity_id
_entity_poly.type
_entity_poly.pdbx_seq_one_letter_code
_entity_poly.pdbx_strand_id
1 'polypeptide(L)'
;GVLTRKGGGDIWTDEQFGDFTLELEFKLAEQSNSGIFFRTGDLKDAVQTGIELQVLDSFGKAEVDKHDCGAIYDCLAPAKNAVKKPGEWNHVVLACRGPHITAVMNGERIIEMNLDEWTEPGKNPDRSPNKFKTAFKDMPRAGYIGFQDHGKPVCYRCVRIKPQ
;
A
#
# COMPACT_ATOMS: atom_id res chain seq x y z
N GLY A 1 15.64 1.50 14.62
CA GLY A 1 16.34 0.43 13.86
C GLY A 1 15.86 0.41 12.42
N VAL A 2 16.44 -0.46 11.59
CA VAL A 2 16.00 -0.73 10.21
C VAL A 2 15.50 -2.16 10.14
N LEU A 3 14.26 -2.34 9.69
CA LEU A 3 13.69 -3.62 9.31
C LEU A 3 14.11 -3.92 7.86
N THR A 4 14.62 -5.11 7.61
CA THR A 4 15.00 -5.55 6.27
C THR A 4 14.71 -7.04 6.11
N ARG A 5 14.42 -7.44 4.88
CA ARG A 5 14.22 -8.83 4.51
C ARG A 5 15.40 -9.69 4.94
N LYS A 6 15.11 -10.82 5.59
CA LYS A 6 16.04 -11.94 5.79
C LYS A 6 15.54 -13.26 5.17
N GLY A 7 14.45 -13.21 4.42
CA GLY A 7 13.63 -14.36 4.06
C GLY A 7 12.66 -14.71 5.21
N GLY A 8 11.52 -15.32 4.88
CA GLY A 8 10.51 -15.71 5.87
C GLY A 8 9.07 -15.37 5.50
N GLY A 9 8.85 -14.64 4.41
CA GLY A 9 7.52 -14.19 4.00
C GLY A 9 7.16 -12.83 4.60
N ASP A 10 5.89 -12.47 4.43
CA ASP A 10 5.35 -11.20 4.89
C ASP A 10 5.42 -11.07 6.42
N ILE A 11 5.68 -9.86 6.90
CA ILE A 11 5.65 -9.53 8.34
C ILE A 11 4.40 -8.73 8.65
N TRP A 12 3.77 -9.01 9.79
CA TRP A 12 2.47 -8.49 10.18
C TRP A 12 2.49 -7.89 11.58
N THR A 13 1.57 -6.96 11.83
CA THR A 13 1.23 -6.55 13.20
C THR A 13 0.50 -7.66 13.93
N ASP A 14 0.68 -7.75 15.25
CA ASP A 14 -0.10 -8.68 16.09
C ASP A 14 -1.55 -8.19 16.30
N GLU A 15 -1.75 -6.87 16.22
CA GLU A 15 -3.03 -6.20 16.43
C GLU A 15 -3.66 -5.75 15.09
N GLN A 16 -4.98 -5.57 15.11
CA GLN A 16 -5.75 -5.01 14.00
C GLN A 16 -6.06 -3.53 14.25
N PHE A 17 -6.10 -2.75 13.17
CA PHE A 17 -6.34 -1.31 13.22
C PHE A 17 -7.49 -0.93 12.30
N GLY A 18 -8.43 -0.11 12.81
CA GLY A 18 -9.57 0.44 12.05
C GLY A 18 -9.22 1.75 11.35
N ASP A 19 -9.49 2.86 12.03
CA ASP A 19 -9.06 4.19 11.62
C ASP A 19 -7.70 4.51 12.23
N PHE A 20 -6.76 4.95 11.39
CA PHE A 20 -5.39 5.20 11.81
C PHE A 20 -4.65 6.14 10.86
N THR A 21 -3.49 6.60 11.30
CA THR A 21 -2.44 7.16 10.46
C THR A 21 -1.17 6.34 10.64
N LEU A 22 -0.65 5.79 9.54
CA LEU A 22 0.61 5.07 9.45
C LEU A 22 1.65 5.99 8.81
N GLU A 23 2.73 6.23 9.52
CA GLU A 23 3.89 6.97 9.04
C GLU A 23 5.09 6.04 9.03
N LEU A 24 5.82 6.00 7.92
CA LEU A 24 7.03 5.20 7.82
C LEU A 24 7.98 5.76 6.76
N GLU A 25 9.20 5.23 6.77
CA GLU A 25 10.12 5.37 5.66
C GLU A 25 10.47 4.01 5.07
N PHE A 26 10.56 3.94 3.74
CA PHE A 26 11.04 2.76 3.03
C PHE A 26 12.18 3.09 2.07
N LYS A 27 13.08 2.12 1.86
CA LYS A 27 14.17 2.19 0.89
C LYS A 27 14.16 0.91 0.07
N LEU A 28 14.15 1.04 -1.24
CA LEU A 28 14.12 -0.08 -2.19
C LEU A 28 15.48 -0.24 -2.90
N ALA A 29 15.77 -1.47 -3.34
CA ALA A 29 16.85 -1.76 -4.29
C ALA A 29 16.31 -1.72 -5.73
N GLU A 30 17.20 -1.73 -6.73
CA GLU A 30 16.80 -1.75 -8.14
C GLU A 30 15.85 -2.92 -8.45
N GLN A 31 14.82 -2.63 -9.24
CA GLN A 31 13.78 -3.57 -9.67
C GLN A 31 13.09 -4.28 -8.50
N SER A 32 13.07 -3.69 -7.30
CA SER A 32 12.37 -4.27 -6.15
C SER A 32 10.87 -4.14 -6.33
N ASN A 33 10.17 -5.14 -5.81
CA ASN A 33 8.72 -5.15 -5.65
C ASN A 33 8.44 -5.55 -4.20
N SER A 34 7.44 -4.93 -3.60
CA SER A 34 6.91 -5.16 -2.26
C SER A 34 5.59 -4.39 -2.15
N GLY A 35 5.00 -4.38 -0.97
CA GLY A 35 3.75 -3.72 -0.67
C GLY A 35 3.65 -3.39 0.80
N ILE A 36 2.95 -2.30 1.11
CA ILE A 36 2.50 -2.00 2.47
C ILE A 36 1.03 -2.41 2.52
N PHE A 37 0.78 -3.55 3.16
CA PHE A 37 -0.57 -4.05 3.39
C PHE A 37 -1.20 -3.34 4.58
N PHE A 38 -2.49 -3.05 4.48
CA PHE A 38 -3.27 -2.49 5.57
C PHE A 38 -4.73 -2.91 5.47
N ARG A 39 -5.42 -2.93 6.62
CA ARG A 39 -6.79 -3.44 6.76
C ARG A 39 -6.94 -4.86 6.20
N THR A 40 -5.90 -5.69 6.35
CA THR A 40 -5.91 -7.09 5.92
C THR A 40 -6.76 -7.94 6.86
N GLY A 41 -7.79 -8.57 6.32
CA GLY A 41 -8.71 -9.43 7.10
C GLY A 41 -8.17 -10.84 7.37
N ASP A 42 -7.59 -11.49 6.35
CA ASP A 42 -7.01 -12.83 6.46
C ASP A 42 -5.56 -12.84 5.97
N LEU A 43 -4.63 -13.12 6.88
CA LEU A 43 -3.19 -13.17 6.57
C LEU A 43 -2.82 -14.29 5.59
N LYS A 44 -3.66 -15.34 5.46
CA LYS A 44 -3.45 -16.42 4.49
C LYS A 44 -3.88 -16.04 3.07
N ASP A 45 -4.70 -15.01 2.93
CA ASP A 45 -5.17 -14.47 1.65
C ASP A 45 -5.07 -12.93 1.66
N ALA A 46 -3.90 -12.44 2.07
CA ALA A 46 -3.66 -11.01 2.26
C ALA A 46 -3.94 -10.18 0.99
N VAL A 47 -3.66 -10.77 -0.18
CA VAL A 47 -3.87 -10.13 -1.48
C VAL A 47 -5.34 -9.94 -1.80
N GLN A 48 -6.24 -10.84 -1.38
CA GLN A 48 -7.68 -10.68 -1.65
C GLN A 48 -8.44 -10.03 -0.51
N THR A 49 -7.88 -9.98 0.69
CA THR A 49 -8.57 -9.53 1.91
C THR A 49 -7.97 -8.27 2.54
N GLY A 50 -6.89 -7.73 1.97
CA GLY A 50 -6.25 -6.50 2.40
C GLY A 50 -6.10 -5.49 1.28
N ILE A 51 -5.79 -4.26 1.67
CA ILE A 51 -5.48 -3.17 0.74
C ILE A 51 -3.96 -3.01 0.70
N GLU A 52 -3.41 -2.83 -0.49
CA GLU A 52 -1.97 -2.75 -0.71
C GLU A 52 -1.60 -1.37 -1.28
N LEU A 53 -0.76 -0.63 -0.54
CA LEU A 53 -0.03 0.50 -1.12
C LEU A 53 1.24 -0.05 -1.74
N GLN A 54 1.33 0.04 -3.07
CA GLN A 54 2.38 -0.59 -3.85
C GLN A 54 3.76 0.02 -3.56
N VAL A 55 4.77 -0.83 -3.40
CA VAL A 55 6.18 -0.44 -3.28
C VAL A 55 6.96 -1.04 -4.43
N LEU A 56 7.22 -0.25 -5.47
CA LEU A 56 7.89 -0.68 -6.69
C LEU A 56 9.04 0.26 -7.05
N ASP A 57 10.09 -0.27 -7.67
CA ASP A 57 11.05 0.56 -8.41
C ASP A 57 10.43 1.08 -9.72
N SER A 58 9.66 2.16 -9.61
CA SER A 58 9.06 2.86 -10.75
C SER A 58 9.69 4.25 -10.96
N PHE A 59 10.87 4.52 -10.36
CA PHE A 59 11.51 5.85 -10.44
C PHE A 59 11.71 6.29 -11.89
N GLY A 60 11.35 7.54 -12.20
CA GLY A 60 11.54 8.13 -13.53
C GLY A 60 10.52 7.71 -14.59
N LYS A 61 9.54 6.84 -14.27
CA LYS A 61 8.41 6.55 -15.16
C LYS A 61 7.56 7.81 -15.34
N ALA A 62 7.33 8.21 -16.60
CA ALA A 62 6.62 9.44 -16.96
C ALA A 62 5.10 9.35 -16.69
N GLU A 63 4.50 8.21 -17.04
CA GLU A 63 3.09 7.91 -16.81
C GLU A 63 2.99 6.74 -15.85
N VAL A 64 2.30 6.94 -14.74
CA VAL A 64 2.08 5.93 -13.71
C VAL A 64 0.71 5.29 -13.86
N ASP A 65 0.64 4.00 -13.58
CA ASP A 65 -0.56 3.21 -13.57
C ASP A 65 -0.78 2.55 -12.19
N LYS A 66 -1.86 1.78 -12.08
CA LYS A 66 -2.30 1.11 -10.85
C LYS A 66 -1.37 -0.01 -10.35
N HIS A 67 -0.24 -0.26 -11.00
CA HIS A 67 0.79 -1.20 -10.55
C HIS A 67 2.10 -0.51 -10.17
N ASP A 68 2.22 0.81 -10.32
CA ASP A 68 3.43 1.55 -9.94
C ASP A 68 3.46 1.94 -8.46
N CYS A 69 4.61 2.40 -8.00
CA CYS A 69 4.82 2.77 -6.60
C CYS A 69 3.84 3.84 -6.12
N GLY A 70 3.20 3.58 -4.98
CA GLY A 70 2.19 4.46 -4.41
C GLY A 70 0.77 4.22 -4.92
N ALA A 71 0.56 3.32 -5.90
CA ALA A 71 -0.78 2.88 -6.26
C ALA A 71 -1.47 2.18 -5.09
N ILE A 72 -2.80 2.28 -5.03
CA ILE A 72 -3.59 1.24 -4.38
C ILE A 72 -3.71 0.11 -5.38
N TYR A 73 -2.93 -0.95 -5.15
CA TYR A 73 -2.54 -1.90 -6.18
C TYR A 73 -3.75 -2.45 -6.95
N ASP A 74 -3.66 -2.38 -8.28
CA ASP A 74 -4.66 -2.82 -9.25
C ASP A 74 -6.02 -2.09 -9.19
N CYS A 75 -6.15 -1.10 -8.30
CA CYS A 75 -7.37 -0.33 -8.07
C CYS A 75 -7.26 1.14 -8.45
N LEU A 76 -6.28 1.86 -7.93
CA LEU A 76 -6.13 3.30 -8.15
C LEU A 76 -4.66 3.65 -8.39
N ALA A 77 -4.38 4.24 -9.55
CA ALA A 77 -3.07 4.78 -9.88
C ALA A 77 -2.74 5.98 -8.97
N PRO A 78 -1.45 6.18 -8.61
CA PRO A 78 -1.05 7.37 -7.88
C PRO A 78 -1.20 8.59 -8.80
N ALA A 79 -1.57 9.74 -8.23
CA ALA A 79 -1.74 10.99 -8.98
C ALA A 79 -0.45 11.46 -9.68
N LYS A 80 0.72 11.02 -9.18
CA LYS A 80 2.03 11.26 -9.78
C LYS A 80 3.06 10.26 -9.27
N ASN A 81 4.16 10.14 -9.99
CA ASN A 81 5.32 9.39 -9.55
C ASN A 81 6.11 10.19 -8.50
N ALA A 82 6.01 9.80 -7.24
CA ALA A 82 6.70 10.46 -6.13
C ALA A 82 7.83 9.63 -5.51
N VAL A 83 8.10 8.43 -6.03
CA VAL A 83 9.17 7.57 -5.49
C VAL A 83 10.53 8.15 -5.86
N LYS A 84 11.50 8.03 -4.96
CA LYS A 84 12.91 8.35 -5.20
C LYS A 84 13.64 7.16 -5.83
N LYS A 85 14.80 7.43 -6.40
CA LYS A 85 15.67 6.41 -6.99
C LYS A 85 16.05 5.32 -5.96
N PRO A 86 16.33 4.09 -6.42
CA PRO A 86 16.85 3.04 -5.57
C PRO A 86 18.01 3.49 -4.68
N GLY A 87 18.00 3.02 -3.43
CA GLY A 87 18.98 3.41 -2.41
C GLY A 87 18.62 4.67 -1.59
N GLU A 88 17.58 5.42 -1.97
CA GLU A 88 17.10 6.56 -1.19
C GLU A 88 15.91 6.22 -0.29
N TRP A 89 15.80 6.93 0.84
CA TRP A 89 14.66 6.80 1.74
C TRP A 89 13.48 7.64 1.25
N ASN A 90 12.37 6.95 1.05
CA ASN A 90 11.06 7.50 0.76
C ASN A 90 10.28 7.61 2.07
N HIS A 91 9.68 8.76 2.32
CA HIS A 91 8.77 8.97 3.44
C HIS A 91 7.34 8.83 2.95
N VAL A 92 6.49 8.13 3.69
CA VAL A 92 5.07 7.99 3.37
C VAL A 92 4.21 8.14 4.62
N VAL A 93 3.11 8.87 4.46
CA VAL A 93 2.03 9.00 5.44
C VAL A 93 0.75 8.48 4.79
N LEU A 94 0.24 7.37 5.32
CA LEU A 94 -1.02 6.76 4.92
C LEU A 94 -2.05 7.02 6.02
N ALA A 95 -3.19 7.61 5.67
CA ALA A 95 -4.30 7.82 6.61
C ALA A 95 -5.54 7.10 6.11
N CYS A 96 -6.18 6.36 7.01
CA CYS A 96 -7.40 5.61 6.77
C CYS A 96 -8.47 6.07 7.78
N ARG A 97 -9.60 6.59 7.28
CA ARG A 97 -10.71 7.12 8.10
C ARG A 97 -12.05 6.71 7.50
N GLY A 98 -12.76 5.77 8.12
CA GLY A 98 -13.93 5.14 7.53
C GLY A 98 -13.59 4.62 6.12
N PRO A 99 -14.32 5.02 5.07
CA PRO A 99 -14.02 4.60 3.71
C PRO A 99 -12.94 5.46 3.02
N HIS A 100 -12.50 6.56 3.62
CA HIS A 100 -11.53 7.46 3.02
C HIS A 100 -10.09 6.99 3.26
N ILE A 101 -9.31 6.93 2.18
CA ILE A 101 -7.88 6.65 2.22
C ILE A 101 -7.13 7.78 1.52
N THR A 102 -6.09 8.29 2.19
CA THR A 102 -5.15 9.24 1.59
C THR A 102 -3.73 8.77 1.82
N ALA A 103 -2.86 8.97 0.81
CA ALA A 103 -1.43 8.75 0.96
C ALA A 103 -0.64 9.96 0.46
N VAL A 104 0.32 10.39 1.26
CA VAL A 104 1.32 11.41 0.92
C VAL A 104 2.68 10.73 0.89
N MET A 105 3.39 10.82 -0.22
CA MET A 105 4.74 10.27 -0.39
C MET A 105 5.71 11.40 -0.72
N ASN A 106 6.79 11.53 0.06
CA ASN A 106 7.82 12.56 -0.13
C ASN A 106 7.27 14.00 -0.25
N GLY A 107 6.20 14.31 0.48
CA GLY A 107 5.53 15.62 0.46
C GLY A 107 4.46 15.77 -0.63
N GLU A 108 4.32 14.79 -1.52
CA GLU A 108 3.35 14.80 -2.61
C GLU A 108 2.14 13.94 -2.27
N ARG A 109 0.93 14.50 -2.39
CA ARG A 109 -0.31 13.71 -2.26
C ARG A 109 -0.47 12.82 -3.49
N ILE A 110 -0.38 11.51 -3.30
CA ILE A 110 -0.42 10.50 -4.36
C ILE A 110 -1.74 9.73 -4.41
N ILE A 111 -2.43 9.57 -3.28
CA ILE A 111 -3.73 8.88 -3.21
C ILE A 111 -4.70 9.76 -2.44
N GLU A 112 -5.91 9.85 -2.98
CA GLU A 112 -7.12 10.33 -2.32
C GLU A 112 -8.28 9.53 -2.90
N MET A 113 -8.90 8.67 -2.09
CA MET A 113 -9.97 7.79 -2.56
C MET A 113 -11.05 7.62 -1.51
N ASN A 114 -12.25 7.28 -1.98
CA ASN A 114 -13.34 6.76 -1.18
C ASN A 114 -13.60 5.30 -1.57
N LEU A 115 -13.34 4.36 -0.66
CA LEU A 115 -13.55 2.93 -0.89
C LEU A 115 -14.98 2.58 -1.32
N ASP A 116 -15.96 3.38 -0.90
CA ASP A 116 -17.38 3.14 -1.21
C ASP A 116 -17.69 3.31 -2.72
N GLU A 117 -16.78 3.92 -3.49
CA GLU A 117 -16.90 4.06 -4.95
C GLU A 117 -16.57 2.75 -5.70
N TRP A 118 -15.83 1.83 -5.10
CA TRP A 118 -15.55 0.51 -5.66
C TRP A 118 -16.68 -0.46 -5.31
N THR A 119 -17.74 -0.39 -6.11
CA THR A 119 -19.01 -1.06 -5.82
C THR A 119 -19.17 -2.45 -6.43
N GLU A 120 -18.34 -2.79 -7.41
CA GLU A 120 -18.42 -4.05 -8.16
C GLU A 120 -17.12 -4.87 -7.96
N PRO A 121 -17.20 -6.18 -7.65
CA PRO A 121 -16.04 -7.05 -7.66
C PRO A 121 -15.38 -7.09 -9.04
N GLY A 122 -14.05 -7.15 -9.08
CA GLY A 122 -13.28 -7.28 -10.31
C GLY A 122 -13.24 -6.03 -11.19
N LYS A 123 -13.70 -4.86 -10.69
CA LYS A 123 -13.83 -3.65 -11.50
C LYS A 123 -13.61 -2.37 -10.69
N ASN A 124 -12.93 -1.42 -11.29
CA ASN A 124 -12.67 -0.09 -10.74
C ASN A 124 -13.78 0.90 -11.16
N PRO A 125 -13.91 2.07 -10.50
CA PRO A 125 -14.91 3.09 -10.85
C PRO A 125 -14.82 3.58 -12.31
N ASP A 126 -13.62 3.60 -12.88
CA ASP A 126 -13.36 3.93 -14.29
C ASP A 126 -13.71 2.79 -15.28
N ARG A 127 -14.27 1.69 -14.77
CA ARG A 127 -14.61 0.44 -15.48
C ARG A 127 -13.42 -0.42 -15.91
N SER A 128 -12.19 -0.04 -15.58
CA SER A 128 -11.05 -0.94 -15.76
C SER A 128 -11.19 -2.17 -14.86
N PRO A 129 -10.72 -3.36 -15.29
CA PRO A 129 -10.81 -4.56 -14.46
C PRO A 129 -9.84 -4.47 -13.28
N ASN A 130 -10.10 -5.21 -12.19
CA ASN A 130 -9.13 -5.48 -11.12
C ASN A 130 -9.21 -6.96 -10.69
N LYS A 131 -8.23 -7.42 -9.92
CA LYS A 131 -8.07 -8.83 -9.50
C LYS A 131 -8.94 -9.27 -8.33
N PHE A 132 -9.72 -8.37 -7.73
CA PHE A 132 -10.34 -8.61 -6.42
C PHE A 132 -11.71 -9.25 -6.54
N LYS A 133 -11.90 -10.36 -5.83
CA LYS A 133 -13.17 -11.12 -5.80
C LYS A 133 -14.25 -10.45 -4.93
N THR A 134 -13.84 -9.51 -4.08
CA THR A 134 -14.70 -8.71 -3.22
C THR A 134 -14.59 -7.26 -3.63
N ALA A 135 -15.72 -6.56 -3.76
CA ALA A 135 -15.73 -5.13 -4.00
C ALA A 135 -15.05 -4.41 -2.83
N PHE A 136 -14.20 -3.41 -3.10
CA PHE A 136 -13.48 -2.69 -2.04
C PHE A 136 -14.43 -2.00 -1.05
N LYS A 137 -15.64 -1.60 -1.48
CA LYS A 137 -16.67 -1.09 -0.56
C LYS A 137 -17.03 -2.09 0.55
N ASP A 138 -16.95 -3.39 0.27
CA ASP A 138 -17.35 -4.48 1.16
C ASP A 138 -16.15 -5.11 1.91
N MET A 139 -14.93 -4.64 1.63
CA MET A 139 -13.73 -5.07 2.37
C MET A 139 -13.73 -4.58 3.83
N PRO A 140 -13.07 -5.30 4.75
CA PRO A 140 -12.94 -4.90 6.14
C PRO A 140 -12.45 -3.46 6.30
N ARG A 141 -13.07 -2.72 7.23
CA ARG A 141 -12.63 -1.38 7.62
C ARG A 141 -11.59 -1.40 8.74
N ALA A 142 -11.30 -2.58 9.26
CA ALA A 142 -10.21 -2.84 10.20
C ALA A 142 -9.49 -4.13 9.82
N GLY A 143 -8.20 -4.22 10.13
CA GLY A 143 -7.40 -5.41 9.89
C GLY A 143 -5.94 -5.20 10.20
N TYR A 144 -5.12 -6.21 9.88
CA TYR A 144 -3.69 -6.18 10.12
C TYR A 144 -2.97 -5.22 9.15
N ILE A 145 -1.79 -4.80 9.56
CA ILE A 145 -0.84 -4.06 8.72
C ILE A 145 0.38 -4.93 8.52
N GLY A 146 0.95 -4.92 7.32
CA GLY A 146 2.10 -5.75 7.01
C GLY A 146 2.98 -5.21 5.90
N PHE A 147 4.15 -5.82 5.78
CA PHE A 147 5.12 -5.52 4.72
C PHE A 147 5.42 -6.79 3.94
N GLN A 148 5.22 -6.72 2.63
CA GLN A 148 5.31 -7.87 1.74
C GLN A 148 6.76 -8.29 1.49
N ASP A 149 7.04 -9.59 1.55
CA ASP A 149 8.28 -10.18 1.02
C ASP A 149 8.06 -10.69 -0.40
N HIS A 150 8.49 -9.92 -1.40
CA HIS A 150 8.43 -10.30 -2.81
C HIS A 150 9.82 -10.55 -3.41
N GLY A 151 10.72 -11.15 -2.62
CA GLY A 151 11.99 -11.73 -3.08
C GLY A 151 13.17 -10.77 -3.22
N LYS A 152 12.92 -9.47 -3.41
CA LYS A 152 13.98 -8.44 -3.45
C LYS A 152 14.01 -7.57 -2.19
N PRO A 153 15.18 -7.00 -1.81
CA PRO A 153 15.29 -6.25 -0.57
C PRO A 153 14.53 -4.91 -0.61
N VAL A 154 13.58 -4.76 0.31
CA VAL A 154 13.04 -3.48 0.75
C VAL A 154 13.31 -3.33 2.24
N CYS A 155 13.75 -2.14 2.64
CA CYS A 155 14.02 -1.80 4.04
C CYS A 155 12.97 -0.81 4.53
N TYR A 156 12.53 -0.98 5.78
CA TYR A 156 11.60 -0.07 6.44
C TYR A 156 12.22 0.49 7.71
N ARG A 157 11.91 1.74 8.06
CA ARG A 157 12.29 2.34 9.34
C ARG A 157 11.27 3.38 9.78
N CYS A 158 11.40 3.83 11.02
CA CYS A 158 10.55 4.88 11.58
C CYS A 158 9.04 4.57 11.46
N VAL A 159 8.68 3.28 11.46
CA VAL A 159 7.29 2.83 11.37
C VAL A 159 6.56 3.23 12.65
N ARG A 160 5.53 4.05 12.51
CA ARG A 160 4.71 4.58 13.60
C ARG A 160 3.26 4.52 13.19
N ILE A 161 2.41 4.07 14.10
CA ILE A 161 0.96 4.07 13.90
C ILE A 161 0.29 4.91 14.98
N LYS A 162 -0.69 5.71 14.58
CA LYS A 162 -1.56 6.48 15.46
C LYS A 162 -3.02 6.10 15.18
N PRO A 163 -3.64 5.24 16.00
CA PRO A 163 -5.08 4.97 15.95
C PRO A 163 -5.90 6.26 16.15
N GLN A 164 -7.11 6.33 15.59
CA GLN A 164 -8.04 7.45 15.75
C GLN A 164 -9.26 7.06 16.60
#